data_AF-A0A812VM41-F1
#
_entry.id   AF-A0A812VM41-F1
#
_cell.length_a   1.000
_cell.length_b   1.000
_cell.length_c   1.000
_cell.angle_alpha   90.00
_cell.angle_beta   90.00
_cell.angle_gamma   90.00
#
_symmetry.space_group_name_H-M   'P 1'
#
loop_
_entity.id
_entity.type
_entity.pdbx_description
1 polymer ?
#
loop_
_entity_poly.entity_id
_entity_poly.type
_entity_poly.pdbx_seq_one_letter_code
_entity_poly.pdbx_strand_id
1 'polypeptide(L)'
;MHNFLGNLADANQLDKDRFAVWFATEDDKEDSEISFGALPPNRLGSEVAWLPLSSTTSGLWQVEMSDVTLNLVRLDVCKKGCHAAFDTGSGMISGPKHLMEAISQELNVATDCSNYDELPALGFELGGVTYNLDKYEYVKRTSEGCFPQLQSTDEAEASEASTFFLGAPFLTRYVTIYDRVFLRMGLAFAVHQNEPTGESNEGAMKRLMGRPSLGRASESD
;
A
#
# COMPACT_ATOMS: atom_id res chain seq x y z
N MET A 1 -13.85 2.57 24.83
CA MET A 1 -12.67 1.70 24.62
C MET A 1 -11.47 2.63 24.54
N HIS A 2 -10.55 2.57 25.50
CA HIS A 2 -9.42 3.50 25.58
C HIS A 2 -8.20 2.84 24.93
N ASN A 3 -7.72 3.38 23.81
CA ASN A 3 -6.44 3.02 23.21
C ASN A 3 -5.42 4.15 23.42
N PHE A 4 -4.13 3.87 23.20
CA PHE A 4 -3.04 4.82 23.45
C PHE A 4 -3.30 6.19 22.80
N LEU A 5 -3.65 6.20 21.52
CA LEU A 5 -3.88 7.44 20.80
C LEU A 5 -5.16 8.15 21.27
N GLY A 6 -6.20 7.40 21.63
CA GLY A 6 -7.41 7.90 22.25
C GLY A 6 -7.10 8.65 23.54
N ASN A 7 -6.27 8.07 24.39
CA ASN A 7 -5.84 8.72 25.64
C ASN A 7 -5.07 10.02 25.40
N LEU A 8 -4.20 10.07 24.39
CA LEU A 8 -3.49 11.31 24.03
C LEU A 8 -4.45 12.42 23.57
N ALA A 9 -5.43 12.05 22.75
CA ALA A 9 -6.44 12.99 22.26
C ALA A 9 -7.37 13.47 23.39
N ASP A 10 -7.89 12.57 24.21
CA ASP A 10 -8.76 12.89 25.35
C ASP A 10 -8.04 13.82 26.35
N ALA A 11 -6.72 13.68 26.47
CA ALA A 11 -5.85 14.53 27.29
C ALA A 11 -5.40 15.83 26.58
N ASN A 12 -5.90 16.12 25.37
CA ASN A 12 -5.51 17.26 24.52
C ASN A 12 -3.99 17.40 24.34
N GLN A 13 -3.28 16.28 24.16
CA GLN A 13 -1.82 16.25 23.94
C GLN A 13 -1.44 16.27 22.45
N LEU A 14 -2.42 16.35 21.54
CA LEU A 14 -2.23 16.33 20.10
C LEU A 14 -2.74 17.62 19.48
N ASP A 15 -1.97 18.24 18.59
CA ASP A 15 -2.44 19.40 17.81
C ASP A 15 -3.64 19.03 16.90
N LYS A 16 -3.65 17.79 16.41
CA LYS A 16 -4.74 17.16 15.65
C LYS A 16 -4.82 15.68 16.04
N ASP A 17 -6.01 15.10 16.18
CA ASP A 17 -6.19 13.69 16.57
C ASP A 17 -5.88 12.72 15.41
N ARG A 18 -4.61 12.67 15.05
CA ARG A 18 -4.05 11.84 13.98
C ARG A 18 -2.63 11.46 14.29
N PHE A 19 -2.14 10.46 13.57
CA PHE A 19 -0.73 10.13 13.50
C PHE A 19 -0.35 9.76 12.08
N ALA A 20 0.93 9.87 11.75
CA ALA A 20 1.50 9.47 10.47
C ALA A 20 2.65 8.49 10.70
N VAL A 21 2.86 7.59 9.74
CA VAL A 21 3.95 6.63 9.75
C VAL A 21 4.71 6.73 8.43
N TRP A 22 6.03 6.89 8.54
CA TRP A 22 6.96 6.81 7.43
C TRP A 22 7.98 5.72 7.76
N PHE A 23 8.14 4.73 6.88
CA PHE A 23 9.15 3.70 7.02
C PHE A 23 10.41 4.08 6.27
N ALA A 24 11.55 4.02 6.95
CA ALA A 24 12.85 4.20 6.35
C ALA A 24 13.23 2.99 5.48
N THR A 25 13.95 3.26 4.40
CA THR A 25 14.67 2.26 3.61
C THR A 25 16.09 2.11 4.13
N GLU A 26 16.79 1.06 3.70
CA GLU A 26 18.22 0.87 4.04
C GLU A 26 19.10 2.04 3.56
N ASP A 27 18.68 2.75 2.50
CA ASP A 27 19.41 3.87 1.89
C ASP A 27 19.20 5.22 2.59
N ASP A 28 18.18 5.34 3.45
CA ASP A 28 17.86 6.58 4.18
C ASP A 28 18.85 6.86 5.33
N LYS A 29 19.61 5.86 5.79
CA LYS A 29 20.58 6.01 6.90
C LYS A 29 19.99 6.68 8.16
N GLU A 30 18.70 6.50 8.38
CA GLU A 30 17.95 6.98 9.54
C GLU A 30 16.87 5.97 9.91
N ASP A 31 16.31 6.12 11.10
CA ASP A 31 15.23 5.26 11.59
C ASP A 31 13.87 5.69 11.03
N SER A 32 12.93 4.75 10.99
CA SER A 32 11.53 5.03 10.65
C SER A 32 10.90 6.02 11.64
N GLU A 33 9.89 6.77 11.20
CA GLU A 33 9.27 7.86 11.96
C GLU A 33 7.78 7.60 12.20
N ILE A 34 7.34 7.80 13.44
CA ILE A 34 5.92 7.98 13.78
C ILE A 34 5.70 9.40 14.31
N SER A 35 4.83 10.15 13.65
CA SER A 35 4.53 11.54 14.00
C SER A 35 3.13 11.61 14.60
N PHE A 36 3.03 12.00 15.87
CA PHE A 36 1.74 12.19 16.55
C PHE A 36 1.31 13.66 16.48
N GLY A 37 0.04 13.93 16.18
CA GLY A 37 -0.50 15.30 16.21
C GLY A 37 -0.28 16.12 14.93
N ALA A 38 0.74 15.78 14.15
CA ALA A 38 1.17 16.55 12.97
C ALA A 38 1.37 15.67 11.74
N LEU A 39 1.45 16.32 10.58
CA LEU A 39 1.97 15.69 9.36
C LEU A 39 3.50 15.86 9.35
N PRO A 40 4.26 14.91 8.79
CA PRO A 40 5.71 15.03 8.65
C PRO A 40 6.08 15.61 7.26
N PRO A 41 6.11 16.95 7.07
CA PRO A 41 6.19 17.56 5.74
C PRO A 41 7.43 17.13 4.94
N ASN A 42 8.55 16.87 5.61
CA ASN A 42 9.79 16.44 4.97
C ASN A 42 9.73 14.98 4.44
N ARG A 43 8.70 14.22 4.81
CA ARG A 43 8.46 12.85 4.37
C ARG A 43 7.42 12.76 3.25
N LEU A 44 6.73 13.86 2.91
CA LEU A 44 5.64 13.87 1.95
C LEU A 44 6.13 14.34 0.57
N GLY A 45 6.19 13.41 -0.38
CA GLY A 45 6.60 13.64 -1.77
C GLY A 45 5.45 13.99 -2.72
N SER A 46 4.22 13.96 -2.23
CA SER A 46 3.00 14.34 -2.95
C SER A 46 2.03 15.04 -2.00
N GLU A 47 0.94 15.59 -2.56
CA GLU A 47 -0.23 15.95 -1.75
C GLU A 47 -0.81 14.71 -1.07
N VAL A 48 -1.44 14.92 0.09
CA VAL A 48 -2.11 13.84 0.84
C VAL A 48 -3.47 13.56 0.20
N ALA A 49 -3.63 12.36 -0.34
CA ALA A 49 -4.91 11.83 -0.76
C ALA A 49 -5.68 11.29 0.45
N TRP A 50 -6.83 11.88 0.74
CA TRP A 50 -7.67 11.50 1.87
C TRP A 50 -8.77 10.52 1.43
N LEU A 51 -8.77 9.33 2.03
CA LEU A 51 -9.65 8.22 1.72
C LEU A 51 -10.52 7.89 2.94
N PRO A 52 -11.86 8.01 2.87
CA PRO A 52 -12.73 7.65 4.00
C PRO A 52 -12.59 6.16 4.33
N LEU A 53 -12.75 5.81 5.62
CA LEU A 53 -12.76 4.41 6.01
C LEU A 53 -13.97 3.69 5.39
N SER A 54 -13.77 2.48 4.87
CA SER A 54 -14.87 1.67 4.32
C SER A 54 -15.77 1.08 5.40
N SER A 55 -15.23 0.87 6.60
CA SER A 55 -15.99 0.40 7.76
C SER A 55 -15.46 1.01 9.06
N THR A 56 -16.36 1.51 9.90
CA THR A 56 -16.03 2.01 11.24
C THR A 56 -16.25 0.96 12.33
N THR A 57 -16.83 -0.20 11.98
CA THR A 57 -17.15 -1.29 12.92
C THR A 57 -16.19 -2.46 12.82
N SER A 58 -15.36 -2.53 11.78
CA SER A 58 -14.35 -3.60 11.62
C SER A 58 -13.20 -3.48 12.63
N GLY A 59 -12.96 -2.27 13.15
CA GLY A 59 -11.79 -1.97 13.99
C GLY A 59 -10.49 -1.80 13.21
N LEU A 60 -10.52 -1.90 11.87
CA LEU A 60 -9.37 -1.74 11.01
C LEU A 60 -9.31 -0.34 10.41
N TRP A 61 -8.10 0.16 10.20
CA TRP A 61 -7.84 1.29 9.32
C TRP A 61 -7.86 0.80 7.89
N GLN A 62 -9.06 0.69 7.31
CA GLN A 62 -9.28 0.15 5.98
C GLN A 62 -10.09 1.08 5.09
N VAL A 63 -9.82 1.02 3.79
CA VAL A 63 -10.51 1.80 2.75
C VAL A 63 -11.02 0.87 1.65
N GLU A 64 -11.95 1.37 0.83
CA GLU A 64 -12.38 0.66 -0.38
C GLU A 64 -11.21 0.54 -1.37
N MET A 65 -11.07 -0.67 -1.93
CA MET A 65 -10.10 -0.96 -2.98
C MET A 65 -10.84 -1.45 -4.23
N SER A 66 -10.59 -0.77 -5.35
CA SER A 66 -11.28 -1.06 -6.60
C SER A 66 -10.71 -2.31 -7.29
N ASP A 67 -9.38 -2.44 -7.32
CA ASP A 67 -8.71 -3.61 -7.88
C ASP A 67 -7.21 -3.64 -7.53
N VAL A 68 -6.59 -4.78 -7.89
CA VAL A 68 -5.13 -4.92 -8.03
C VAL A 68 -4.77 -4.81 -9.51
N THR A 69 -3.64 -4.19 -9.81
CA THR A 69 -3.15 -3.97 -11.17
C THR A 69 -1.72 -4.46 -11.34
N LEU A 70 -1.38 -4.89 -12.56
CA LEU A 70 0.00 -5.07 -13.01
C LEU A 70 0.29 -4.11 -14.16
N ASN A 71 1.29 -3.25 -14.02
CA ASN A 71 1.58 -2.18 -14.98
C ASN A 71 0.33 -1.33 -15.35
N LEU A 72 -0.47 -0.94 -14.36
CA LEU A 72 -1.73 -0.20 -14.52
C LEU A 72 -2.84 -0.95 -15.30
N VAL A 73 -2.70 -2.26 -15.49
CA VAL A 73 -3.72 -3.13 -16.06
C VAL A 73 -4.38 -3.91 -14.92
N ARG A 74 -5.70 -3.78 -14.79
CA ARG A 74 -6.52 -4.47 -13.79
C ARG A 74 -6.47 -5.98 -13.93
N LEU A 75 -6.40 -6.68 -12.80
CA LEU A 75 -6.50 -8.14 -12.73
C LEU A 75 -7.95 -8.62 -12.55
N ASP A 76 -8.89 -7.70 -12.31
CA ASP A 76 -10.30 -7.95 -12.02
C ASP A 76 -10.50 -8.95 -10.86
N VAL A 77 -9.65 -8.88 -9.84
CA VAL A 77 -9.71 -9.76 -8.66
C VAL A 77 -10.72 -9.27 -7.61
N CYS A 78 -11.10 -7.99 -7.68
CA CYS A 78 -12.01 -7.33 -6.74
C CYS A 78 -13.47 -7.21 -7.21
N LYS A 79 -13.95 -8.13 -8.06
CA LYS A 79 -15.34 -8.09 -8.60
C LYS A 79 -16.44 -8.10 -7.54
N LYS A 80 -16.19 -8.70 -6.38
CA LYS A 80 -17.12 -8.75 -5.24
C LYS A 80 -16.90 -7.60 -4.24
N GLY A 81 -15.97 -6.69 -4.53
CA GLY A 81 -15.49 -5.68 -3.61
C GLY A 81 -14.27 -6.15 -2.83
N CYS A 82 -13.33 -5.22 -2.65
CA CYS A 82 -12.16 -5.41 -1.81
C CYS A 82 -12.02 -4.24 -0.86
N HIS A 83 -11.38 -4.51 0.27
CA HIS A 83 -10.85 -3.49 1.15
C HIS A 83 -9.33 -3.62 1.24
N ALA A 84 -8.67 -2.50 1.52
CA ALA A 84 -7.27 -2.45 1.86
C ALA A 84 -7.12 -1.90 3.28
N ALA A 85 -6.66 -2.74 4.21
CA ALA A 85 -6.29 -2.39 5.57
C ALA A 85 -4.79 -2.07 5.65
N PHE A 86 -4.42 -0.95 6.27
CA PHE A 86 -3.03 -0.53 6.40
C PHE A 86 -2.43 -1.08 7.70
N ASP A 87 -1.61 -2.13 7.58
CA ASP A 87 -1.11 -2.90 8.72
C ASP A 87 0.39 -2.67 8.96
N THR A 88 0.69 -1.68 9.79
CA THR A 88 2.07 -1.36 10.19
C THR A 88 2.76 -2.48 10.98
N GLY A 89 2.03 -3.49 11.44
CA GLY A 89 2.57 -4.66 12.13
C GLY A 89 3.00 -5.79 11.19
N SER A 90 2.66 -5.72 9.90
CA SER A 90 2.97 -6.77 8.92
C SER A 90 4.21 -6.43 8.09
N GLY A 91 5.13 -7.40 7.97
CA GLY A 91 6.27 -7.31 7.07
C GLY A 91 5.97 -7.65 5.60
N MET A 92 4.76 -8.13 5.29
CA MET A 92 4.34 -8.57 3.97
C MET A 92 2.97 -8.01 3.59
N ILE A 93 2.65 -8.02 2.30
CA ILE A 93 1.27 -7.80 1.85
C ILE A 93 0.53 -9.13 1.94
N SER A 94 -0.68 -9.12 2.50
CA SER A 94 -1.51 -10.31 2.59
C SER A 94 -2.93 -10.11 2.10
N GLY A 95 -3.59 -11.21 1.77
CA GLY A 95 -4.99 -11.21 1.34
C GLY A 95 -5.53 -12.63 1.22
N PRO A 96 -6.80 -12.80 0.83
CA PRO A 96 -7.41 -14.11 0.70
C PRO A 96 -6.64 -15.00 -0.26
N LYS A 97 -6.44 -16.26 0.15
CA LYS A 97 -5.61 -17.23 -0.57
C LYS A 97 -5.87 -17.27 -2.08
N HIS A 98 -7.12 -17.41 -2.49
CA HIS A 98 -7.47 -17.50 -3.92
C HIS A 98 -7.09 -16.26 -4.73
N LEU A 99 -7.17 -15.05 -4.15
CA LEU A 99 -6.76 -13.81 -4.81
C LEU A 99 -5.23 -13.69 -4.84
N MET A 100 -4.56 -14.04 -3.74
CA MET A 100 -3.10 -14.01 -3.65
C MET A 100 -2.44 -15.03 -4.58
N GLU A 101 -3.06 -16.20 -4.77
CA GLU A 101 -2.64 -17.20 -5.76
C GLU A 101 -2.78 -16.65 -7.19
N ALA A 102 -3.90 -15.99 -7.52
CA ALA A 102 -4.09 -15.36 -8.82
C ALA A 102 -3.04 -14.28 -9.10
N ILE A 103 -2.80 -13.38 -8.14
CA ILE A 103 -1.76 -12.33 -8.24
C ILE A 103 -0.38 -12.97 -8.40
N SER A 104 -0.06 -13.99 -7.61
CA SER A 104 1.26 -14.65 -7.67
C SER A 104 1.51 -15.36 -9.00
N GLN A 105 0.47 -15.94 -9.59
CA GLN A 105 0.55 -16.57 -10.92
C GLN A 105 0.84 -15.53 -12.01
N GLU A 106 0.17 -14.38 -11.97
CA GLU A 106 0.39 -13.30 -12.95
C GLU A 106 1.75 -12.61 -12.77
N LEU A 107 2.22 -12.44 -11.54
CA LEU A 107 3.56 -11.91 -11.26
C LEU A 107 4.67 -12.86 -11.74
N ASN A 108 4.44 -14.18 -11.65
CA ASN A 108 5.34 -15.24 -12.12
C ASN A 108 6.82 -15.01 -11.74
N VAL A 109 7.10 -14.66 -10.48
CA VAL A 109 8.46 -14.37 -10.02
C VAL A 109 9.29 -15.66 -10.08
N ALA A 110 10.31 -15.70 -10.94
CA ALA A 110 11.21 -16.85 -11.03
C ALA A 110 12.06 -16.94 -9.76
N THR A 111 12.13 -18.13 -9.16
CA THR A 111 12.88 -18.36 -7.92
C THR A 111 14.37 -18.08 -8.08
N ASP A 112 14.92 -18.23 -9.28
CA ASP A 112 16.31 -17.94 -9.63
C ASP A 112 16.56 -16.48 -10.06
N CYS A 113 15.55 -15.62 -9.94
CA CYS A 113 15.58 -14.21 -10.36
C CYS A 113 15.81 -13.97 -11.86
N SER A 114 15.71 -15.00 -12.72
CA SER A 114 16.01 -14.86 -14.16
C SER A 114 15.14 -13.82 -14.87
N ASN A 115 13.90 -13.60 -14.39
CA ASN A 115 12.98 -12.60 -14.92
C ASN A 115 12.85 -11.34 -14.05
N TYR A 116 13.72 -11.15 -13.05
CA TYR A 116 13.56 -10.09 -12.05
C TYR A 116 13.41 -8.70 -12.69
N ASP A 117 14.24 -8.37 -13.68
CA ASP A 117 14.23 -7.03 -14.29
C ASP A 117 12.99 -6.75 -15.16
N GLU A 118 12.26 -7.81 -15.56
CA GLU A 118 11.04 -7.76 -16.37
C GLU A 118 9.76 -7.72 -15.51
N LEU A 119 9.89 -7.86 -14.19
CA LEU A 119 8.75 -7.90 -13.28
C LEU A 119 7.93 -6.60 -13.36
N PRO A 120 6.59 -6.71 -13.39
CA PRO A 120 5.71 -5.56 -13.56
C PRO A 120 5.64 -4.71 -12.29
N ALA A 121 5.18 -3.46 -12.41
CA ALA A 121 4.76 -2.72 -11.24
C ALA A 121 3.47 -3.33 -10.66
N LEU A 122 3.42 -3.58 -9.36
CA LEU A 122 2.25 -4.12 -8.64
C LEU A 122 1.46 -2.96 -8.03
N GLY A 123 0.25 -2.69 -8.52
CA GLY A 123 -0.56 -1.54 -8.09
C GLY A 123 -1.83 -1.89 -7.34
N PHE A 124 -2.22 -1.00 -6.43
CA PHE A 124 -3.47 -1.06 -5.67
C PHE A 124 -4.31 0.18 -5.98
N GLU A 125 -5.56 -0.01 -6.42
CA GLU A 125 -6.44 1.09 -6.77
C GLU A 125 -7.28 1.56 -5.59
N LEU A 126 -6.96 2.74 -5.06
CA LEU A 126 -7.56 3.31 -3.87
C LEU A 126 -8.02 4.75 -4.18
N GLY A 127 -9.32 5.03 -4.01
CA GLY A 127 -9.87 6.38 -4.26
C GLY A 127 -9.65 6.92 -5.68
N GLY A 128 -9.62 6.05 -6.69
CA GLY A 128 -9.43 6.43 -8.10
C GLY A 128 -7.99 6.71 -8.51
N VAL A 129 -7.02 6.40 -7.64
CA VAL A 129 -5.57 6.46 -7.91
C VAL A 129 -5.00 5.06 -7.79
N THR A 130 -4.08 4.70 -8.68
CA THR A 130 -3.29 3.47 -8.58
C THR A 130 -1.97 3.78 -7.89
N TYR A 131 -1.77 3.12 -6.75
CA TYR A 131 -0.55 3.18 -5.95
C TYR A 131 0.31 1.96 -6.29
N ASN A 132 1.32 2.16 -7.14
CA ASN A 132 2.20 1.10 -7.63
C ASN A 132 3.43 0.90 -6.77
N LEU A 133 3.80 -0.36 -6.64
CA LEU A 133 5.07 -0.81 -6.13
C LEU A 133 5.95 -1.27 -7.29
N ASP A 134 7.21 -0.88 -7.25
CA ASP A 134 8.25 -1.42 -8.12
C ASP A 134 8.74 -2.78 -7.58
N LYS A 135 9.38 -3.57 -8.43
CA LYS A 135 9.81 -4.95 -8.13
C LYS A 135 10.64 -5.10 -6.85
N TYR A 136 11.46 -4.11 -6.52
CA TYR A 136 12.33 -4.16 -5.35
C TYR A 136 11.59 -3.92 -4.02
N GLU A 137 10.36 -3.41 -4.07
CA GLU A 137 9.52 -3.22 -2.87
C GLU A 137 8.77 -4.50 -2.52
N TYR A 138 8.28 -5.24 -3.52
CA TYR A 138 7.49 -6.45 -3.28
C TYR A 138 8.24 -7.76 -3.56
N VAL A 139 9.48 -7.73 -4.06
CA VAL A 139 10.35 -8.92 -4.20
C VAL A 139 11.70 -8.68 -3.52
N LYS A 140 12.02 -9.55 -2.56
CA LYS A 140 13.33 -9.58 -1.93
C LYS A 140 14.27 -10.46 -2.75
N ARG A 141 15.34 -9.86 -3.29
CA ARG A 141 16.41 -10.56 -4.00
C ARG A 141 17.55 -10.88 -3.05
N THR A 142 17.95 -12.15 -2.96
CA THR A 142 19.09 -12.62 -2.16
C THR A 142 20.01 -13.50 -3.01
N SER A 143 21.12 -13.95 -2.43
CA SER A 143 21.98 -14.97 -3.06
C SER A 143 21.30 -16.32 -3.24
N GLU A 144 20.19 -16.57 -2.54
CA GLU A 144 19.44 -17.84 -2.57
C GLU A 144 18.27 -17.81 -3.57
N GLY A 145 17.89 -16.63 -4.07
CA GLY A 145 16.82 -16.47 -5.03
C GLY A 145 15.98 -15.20 -4.85
N CYS A 146 14.83 -15.18 -5.51
CA CYS A 146 13.85 -14.11 -5.44
C CYS A 146 12.62 -14.55 -4.66
N PHE A 147 12.22 -13.73 -3.69
CA PHE A 147 11.17 -14.05 -2.72
C PHE A 147 10.12 -12.93 -2.72
N PRO A 148 8.93 -13.16 -3.32
CA PRO A 148 7.81 -12.23 -3.19
C PRO A 148 7.44 -12.01 -1.71
N GLN A 149 7.25 -10.75 -1.33
CA GLN A 149 6.83 -10.34 0.02
C GLN A 149 5.29 -10.35 0.11
N LEU A 150 4.69 -11.43 -0.38
CA LEU A 150 3.26 -11.66 -0.49
C LEU A 150 2.90 -12.94 0.28
N GLN A 151 1.81 -12.91 1.04
CA GLN A 151 1.34 -14.09 1.78
C GLN A 151 -0.19 -14.23 1.74
N SER A 152 -0.67 -15.45 1.92
CA SER A 152 -2.11 -15.72 2.00
C SER A 152 -2.61 -15.63 3.44
N THR A 153 -3.85 -15.17 3.63
CA THR A 153 -4.61 -15.31 4.87
C THR A 153 -5.58 -16.48 4.78
N ASP A 154 -5.86 -17.11 5.92
CA ASP A 154 -6.87 -18.16 6.05
C ASP A 154 -8.29 -17.56 6.15
N GLU A 155 -8.65 -16.68 5.21
CA GLU A 155 -10.00 -16.15 5.10
C GLU A 155 -10.89 -17.14 4.34
N ALA A 156 -12.04 -17.51 4.92
CA ALA A 156 -13.00 -18.38 4.26
C ALA A 156 -13.56 -17.69 2.99
N GLU A 157 -13.67 -18.43 1.88
CA GLU A 157 -14.12 -17.96 0.56
C GLU A 157 -15.57 -17.39 0.51
N ALA A 158 -16.21 -17.24 1.67
CA ALA A 158 -17.60 -16.84 1.85
C ALA A 158 -17.82 -15.39 2.29
N SER A 159 -16.78 -14.55 2.40
CA SER A 159 -16.95 -13.12 2.77
C SER A 159 -17.56 -12.31 1.63
N GLU A 160 -18.40 -11.31 1.97
CA GLU A 160 -19.02 -10.43 0.98
C GLU A 160 -17.99 -9.53 0.27
N ALA A 161 -16.99 -9.01 1.01
CA ALA A 161 -15.85 -8.26 0.48
C ALA A 161 -14.53 -8.77 1.07
N SER A 162 -13.53 -8.93 0.21
CA SER A 162 -12.20 -9.46 0.58
C SER A 162 -11.32 -8.39 1.19
N THR A 163 -10.55 -8.69 2.24
CA THR A 163 -9.63 -7.70 2.84
C THR A 163 -8.17 -8.03 2.56
N PHE A 164 -7.48 -7.09 1.92
CA PHE A 164 -6.02 -7.09 1.80
C PHE A 164 -5.40 -6.33 2.97
N PHE A 165 -4.32 -6.85 3.54
CA PHE A 165 -3.50 -6.14 4.52
C PHE A 165 -2.24 -5.64 3.83
N LEU A 166 -2.15 -4.33 3.67
CA LEU A 166 -1.01 -3.63 3.09
C LEU A 166 0.05 -3.41 4.17
N GLY A 167 1.04 -4.30 4.20
CA GLY A 167 2.18 -4.25 5.12
C GLY A 167 3.38 -3.48 4.58
N ALA A 168 4.55 -3.72 5.16
CA ALA A 168 5.80 -2.99 4.91
C ALA A 168 6.10 -2.67 3.42
N PRO A 169 5.95 -3.59 2.44
CA PRO A 169 6.18 -3.26 1.03
C PRO A 169 5.41 -2.01 0.55
N PHE A 170 4.14 -1.89 0.94
CA PHE A 170 3.32 -0.73 0.58
C PHE A 170 3.64 0.48 1.45
N LEU A 171 3.78 0.26 2.76
CA LEU A 171 3.94 1.33 3.75
C LEU A 171 5.30 2.03 3.69
N THR A 172 6.32 1.38 3.13
CA THR A 172 7.60 2.02 2.83
C THR A 172 7.48 3.00 1.68
N ARG A 173 6.76 2.64 0.61
CA ARG A 173 6.59 3.52 -0.56
C ARG A 173 5.62 4.68 -0.32
N TYR A 174 4.67 4.52 0.61
CA TYR A 174 3.62 5.51 0.87
C TYR A 174 3.50 5.83 2.34
N VAL A 175 3.66 7.13 2.68
CA VAL A 175 3.35 7.63 4.02
C VAL A 175 1.86 7.44 4.28
N THR A 176 1.55 6.76 5.37
CA THR A 176 0.18 6.55 5.83
C THR A 176 -0.15 7.47 6.99
N ILE A 177 -1.32 8.11 6.92
CA ILE A 177 -1.81 9.04 7.93
C ILE A 177 -3.18 8.55 8.40
N TYR A 178 -3.37 8.49 9.70
CA TYR A 178 -4.52 7.88 10.34
C TYR A 178 -5.29 8.98 11.08
N ASP A 179 -6.35 9.51 10.46
CA ASP A 179 -7.12 10.64 10.97
C ASP A 179 -8.37 10.15 11.70
N ARG A 180 -8.37 10.27 13.03
CA ARG A 180 -9.47 9.78 13.87
C ARG A 180 -10.66 10.73 13.94
N VAL A 181 -10.47 12.00 13.61
CA VAL A 181 -11.56 12.99 13.66
C VAL A 181 -12.50 12.75 12.48
N PHE A 182 -11.91 12.62 11.29
CA PHE A 182 -12.66 12.47 10.06
C PHE A 182 -12.82 11.00 9.62
N LEU A 183 -12.28 10.06 10.39
CA LEU A 183 -12.34 8.63 10.13
C LEU A 183 -11.92 8.31 8.69
N ARG A 184 -10.66 8.61 8.40
CA ARG A 184 -10.08 8.49 7.06
C ARG A 184 -8.58 8.19 7.11
N MET A 185 -8.11 7.56 6.06
CA MET A 185 -6.69 7.39 5.76
C MET A 185 -6.19 8.54 4.89
N GLY A 186 -4.98 9.00 5.14
CA GLY A 186 -4.21 9.84 4.24
C GLY A 186 -3.09 9.02 3.61
N LEU A 187 -2.89 9.16 2.31
CA LEU A 187 -1.78 8.56 1.58
C LEU A 187 -0.98 9.66 0.87
N ALA A 188 0.34 9.58 0.95
CA ALA A 188 1.24 10.40 0.14
C ALA A 188 2.45 9.58 -0.29
N PHE A 189 3.06 9.94 -1.41
CA PHE A 189 4.35 9.38 -1.80
C PHE A 189 5.38 9.63 -0.70
N ALA A 190 6.16 8.62 -0.30
CA ALA A 190 7.20 8.78 0.69
C ALA A 190 8.45 9.43 0.08
N VAL A 191 9.04 10.40 0.78
CA VAL A 191 10.35 10.94 0.43
C VAL A 191 11.43 10.06 1.04
N HIS A 192 12.33 9.58 0.20
CA HIS A 192 13.56 8.90 0.61
C HIS A 192 14.81 9.68 0.17
N GLN A 193 15.92 9.50 0.87
CA GLN A 193 17.20 10.15 0.53
C GLN A 193 17.70 9.70 -0.85
N ASN A 194 17.53 8.41 -1.17
CA ASN A 194 17.88 7.84 -2.46
C ASN A 194 16.79 6.86 -2.90
N GLU A 195 16.35 6.98 -4.16
CA GLU A 195 15.51 5.96 -4.77
C GLU A 195 16.39 4.79 -5.25
N PRO A 196 15.95 3.52 -5.09
CA PRO A 196 16.71 2.36 -5.57
C PRO A 196 16.97 2.35 -7.08
N THR A 197 16.13 3.04 -7.86
CA THR A 197 16.30 3.24 -9.31
C THR A 197 17.29 4.34 -9.66
N GLY A 198 17.75 5.13 -8.68
CA GLY A 198 18.58 6.32 -8.86
C GLY A 198 17.84 7.55 -9.38
N GLU A 199 16.52 7.47 -9.55
CA GLU A 199 15.72 8.63 -9.97
C GLU A 199 15.41 9.58 -8.80
N SER A 200 14.92 10.78 -9.11
CA SER A 200 14.42 11.70 -8.06
C SER A 200 13.09 11.21 -7.49
N ASN A 201 12.78 11.55 -6.23
CA ASN A 201 11.46 11.32 -5.62
C ASN A 201 10.30 11.79 -6.53
N GLU A 202 10.45 12.93 -7.21
CA GLU A 202 9.43 13.44 -8.15
C GLU A 202 9.25 12.52 -9.38
N GLY A 203 10.35 11.97 -9.89
CA GLY A 203 10.34 11.00 -11.00
C GLY A 203 9.65 9.70 -10.60
N ALA A 204 10.05 9.14 -9.46
CA ALA A 204 9.46 7.92 -8.91
C ALA A 204 7.96 8.12 -8.62
N MET A 205 7.58 9.25 -8.01
CA MET A 205 6.18 9.61 -7.75
C MET A 205 5.34 9.68 -9.04
N LYS A 206 5.82 10.34 -10.10
CA LYS A 206 5.11 10.40 -11.39
C LYS A 206 4.94 9.04 -12.05
N ARG A 207 5.89 8.13 -11.85
CA ARG A 207 5.88 6.78 -12.42
C ARG A 207 5.01 5.82 -11.63
N LEU A 208 5.05 5.90 -10.31
CA LEU A 208 4.40 4.94 -9.41
C LEU A 208 2.99 5.37 -8.98
N MET A 209 2.65 6.65 -9.08
CA MET A 209 1.28 7.13 -8.86
C MET A 209 0.60 7.41 -10.20
N GLY A 210 -0.31 6.52 -10.58
CA GLY A 210 -1.03 6.59 -11.85
C GLY A 210 -2.54 6.73 -11.67
N ARG A 211 -3.24 7.06 -12.75
CA ARG A 211 -4.67 6.74 -12.88
C ARG A 211 -4.78 5.44 -13.67
N PRO A 212 -5.75 4.57 -13.36
CA PRO A 212 -5.97 3.35 -14.12
C PRO A 212 -6.10 3.66 -15.61
N SER A 213 -5.36 2.95 -16.45
CA SER A 213 -5.73 2.91 -17.86
C SER A 213 -7.03 2.12 -17.94
N LEU A 214 -8.13 2.76 -18.36
CA LEU A 214 -9.32 2.01 -18.77
C LEU A 214 -8.85 1.09 -19.91
N GLY A 215 -8.66 -0.19 -19.62
CA GLY A 215 -8.35 -1.19 -20.64
C GLY A 215 -9.35 -1.03 -21.78
N ARG A 216 -8.84 -1.07 -23.02
CA ARG A 216 -9.64 -0.94 -24.25
C ARG A 216 -10.96 -1.68 -24.07
N ALA A 217 -12.07 -0.94 -24.07
CA ALA A 217 -13.33 -1.51 -24.50
C ALA A 217 -13.04 -2.09 -25.89
N SER A 218 -13.15 -3.41 -26.02
CA SER A 218 -13.20 -4.05 -27.32
C SER A 218 -14.30 -3.36 -28.11
N GLU A 219 -13.93 -2.63 -29.16
CA GLU A 219 -14.85 -2.35 -30.26
C GLU A 219 -15.26 -3.72 -30.81
N SER A 220 -16.46 -4.14 -30.46
CA SER A 220 -17.17 -5.24 -31.12
C SER A 220 -18.21 -4.60 -32.03
N ASP A 221 -17.99 -4.81 -33.33
CA ASP A 221 -18.82 -4.59 -34.53
C ASP A 221 -20.24 -4.01 -34.37
#